data_AF-A0AAW0WCF0-F1
#
_entry.id   AF-A0AAW0WCF0-F1
#
_cell.length_a   1.000
_cell.length_b   1.000
_cell.length_c   1.000
_cell.angle_alpha   90.00
_cell.angle_beta   90.00
_cell.angle_gamma   90.00
#
_symmetry.space_group_name_H-M   'P 1'
#
loop_
_entity.id
_entity.type
_entity.pdbx_description
1 polymer ?
#
loop_
_entity_poly.entity_id
_entity_poly.type
_entity_poly.pdbx_seq_one_letter_code
_entity_poly.pdbx_strand_id
1 'polypeptide(L)'
;MDGLVAYRRELATSTAAFAKSAAVLSSVEEHSSLSRALHQLAESTERTHTIHHAQADADFYLLSETTKDYIHLIGAVKDVFHERVKLFQTWQHAQAMLAKKREAKAKAELAGRMDKVQQAQEEVAEWEGKVERSQEEFERISRAIKKEMEQFEVVRVKDFKDMIIKYLEALMTSQQQITKVWETFIPEAKAIS
;
A
#
# COMPACT_ATOMS: atom_id res chain seq x y z
N MET A 1 -3.10 10.50 1.79
CA MET A 1 -3.16 10.50 0.31
C MET A 1 -4.47 11.09 -0.18
N ASP A 2 -5.62 10.69 0.38
CA ASP A 2 -6.93 11.18 -0.08
C ASP A 2 -7.09 12.70 -0.02
N GLY A 3 -6.54 13.36 1.01
CA GLY A 3 -6.53 14.84 1.09
C GLY A 3 -5.73 15.53 -0.02
N LEU A 4 -4.64 14.92 -0.51
CA LEU A 4 -3.85 15.46 -1.62
C LEU A 4 -4.65 15.41 -2.93
N VAL A 5 -5.28 14.27 -3.20
CA VAL A 5 -6.12 14.07 -4.39
C VAL A 5 -7.33 15.02 -4.36
N ALA A 6 -8.01 15.11 -3.21
CA ALA A 6 -9.15 15.99 -3.04
C ALA A 6 -8.76 17.46 -3.28
N TYR A 7 -7.67 17.92 -2.66
CA TYR A 7 -7.17 19.27 -2.85
C TYR A 7 -6.80 19.55 -4.32
N ARG A 8 -6.17 18.60 -5.01
CA ARG A 8 -5.80 18.77 -6.44
C ARG A 8 -7.04 18.89 -7.33
N ARG A 9 -8.07 18.09 -7.07
CA ARG A 9 -9.36 18.16 -7.80
C ARG A 9 -10.09 19.47 -7.53
N GLU A 10 -10.07 19.94 -6.29
CA GLU A 10 -10.63 21.24 -5.92
C GLU A 10 -9.89 22.38 -6.63
N LEU A 11 -8.55 22.35 -6.65
CA LEU A 11 -7.73 23.31 -7.37
C LEU A 11 -8.05 23.31 -8.87
N ALA A 12 -8.17 22.13 -9.49
CA ALA A 12 -8.58 22.01 -10.88
C ALA A 12 -9.95 22.68 -11.11
N THR A 13 -10.94 22.36 -10.29
CA THR A 13 -12.31 22.91 -10.38
C THR A 13 -12.34 24.43 -10.23
N SER A 14 -11.60 24.97 -9.26
CA SER A 14 -11.48 26.41 -9.04
C SER A 14 -10.80 27.11 -10.22
N THR A 15 -9.76 26.48 -10.77
CA THR A 15 -9.03 26.98 -11.96
C THR A 15 -9.96 27.04 -13.19
N ALA A 16 -10.79 26.01 -13.41
CA ALA A 16 -11.79 26.03 -14.50
C ALA A 16 -12.84 27.14 -14.31
N ALA A 17 -13.31 27.34 -13.08
CA ALA A 17 -14.26 28.42 -12.77
C ALA A 17 -13.65 29.81 -13.04
N PHE A 18 -12.37 29.99 -12.71
CA PHE A 18 -11.63 31.21 -13.03
C PHE A 18 -11.47 31.41 -14.54
N ALA A 19 -11.08 30.36 -15.29
CA ALA A 19 -10.93 30.42 -16.75
C ALA A 19 -12.23 30.88 -17.42
N LYS A 20 -13.36 30.28 -17.03
CA LYS A 20 -14.69 30.66 -17.53
C LYS A 20 -15.02 32.12 -17.22
N SER A 21 -14.73 32.58 -16.01
CA SER A 21 -14.99 33.97 -15.60
C SER A 21 -14.15 34.97 -16.40
N ALA A 22 -12.86 34.67 -16.60
CA ALA A 22 -11.97 35.48 -17.43
C ALA A 22 -12.42 35.54 -18.90
N ALA A 23 -12.91 34.43 -19.44
CA ALA A 23 -13.45 34.39 -20.81
C ALA A 23 -14.72 35.26 -20.95
N VAL A 24 -15.61 35.24 -19.96
CA VAL A 24 -16.79 36.11 -19.93
C VAL A 24 -16.37 37.58 -19.88
N LEU A 25 -15.43 37.94 -18.99
CA LEU A 25 -14.91 39.31 -18.90
C LEU A 25 -14.28 39.79 -20.22
N SER A 26 -13.50 38.93 -20.88
CA SER A 26 -12.93 39.21 -22.20
C SER A 26 -14.00 39.57 -23.25
N SER A 27 -15.15 38.90 -23.22
CA SER A 27 -16.24 39.11 -24.18
C SER A 27 -17.01 40.42 -24.00
N VAL A 28 -16.95 41.03 -22.81
CA VAL A 28 -17.63 42.30 -22.49
C VAL A 28 -16.68 43.49 -22.44
N GLU A 29 -15.37 43.24 -22.55
CA GLU A 29 -14.34 44.28 -22.50
C GLU A 29 -14.23 45.01 -23.85
N GLU A 30 -14.34 46.33 -23.83
CA GLU A 30 -14.29 47.18 -25.03
C GLU A 30 -12.85 47.50 -25.44
N HIS A 31 -11.92 47.55 -24.47
CA HIS A 31 -10.52 47.85 -24.77
C HIS A 31 -9.83 46.64 -25.40
N SER A 32 -9.59 46.72 -26.71
CA SER A 32 -9.08 45.60 -27.52
C SER A 32 -7.86 44.86 -26.96
N SER A 33 -6.86 45.57 -26.41
CA SER A 33 -5.68 44.92 -25.83
C SER A 33 -5.98 44.21 -24.51
N LEU A 34 -6.90 44.76 -23.69
CA LEU A 34 -7.31 44.16 -22.43
C LEU A 34 -8.22 42.95 -22.67
N SER A 35 -9.16 43.06 -23.62
CA SER A 35 -9.99 41.95 -24.06
C SER A 35 -9.14 40.77 -24.56
N ARG A 36 -8.13 41.04 -25.40
CA ARG A 36 -7.17 40.03 -25.88
C ARG A 36 -6.41 39.36 -24.73
N ALA A 37 -5.91 40.14 -23.79
CA ALA A 37 -5.16 39.60 -22.67
C ALA A 37 -6.03 38.74 -21.73
N LEU A 38 -7.27 39.16 -21.46
CA LEU A 38 -8.24 38.37 -20.70
C LEU A 38 -8.58 37.06 -21.42
N HIS A 39 -8.69 37.08 -22.75
CA HIS A 39 -8.89 35.88 -23.54
C HIS A 39 -7.72 34.90 -23.38
N GLN A 40 -6.49 35.38 -23.52
CA GLN A 40 -5.31 34.53 -23.37
C GLN A 40 -5.09 34.05 -21.94
N LEU A 41 -5.48 34.85 -20.94
CA LEU A 41 -5.51 34.44 -19.54
C LEU A 41 -6.50 33.29 -19.35
N ALA A 42 -7.69 33.39 -19.95
CA ALA A 42 -8.68 32.33 -19.89
C ALA A 42 -8.16 31.03 -20.54
N GLU A 43 -7.57 31.11 -21.73
CA GLU A 43 -6.96 29.94 -22.40
C GLU A 43 -5.82 29.31 -21.59
N SER A 44 -4.92 30.13 -21.03
CA SER A 44 -3.80 29.66 -20.21
C SER A 44 -4.29 29.01 -18.91
N THR A 45 -5.33 29.58 -18.31
CA THR A 45 -5.98 29.02 -17.13
C THR A 45 -6.66 27.69 -17.46
N GLU A 46 -7.37 27.57 -18.60
CA GLU A 46 -8.02 26.32 -19.00
C GLU A 46 -7.02 25.19 -19.26
N ARG A 47 -5.87 25.52 -19.88
CA ARG A 47 -4.76 24.57 -20.03
C ARG A 47 -4.20 24.14 -18.66
N THR A 48 -4.03 25.08 -17.74
CA THR A 48 -3.58 24.81 -16.36
C THR A 48 -4.57 23.90 -15.62
N HIS A 49 -5.88 24.13 -15.78
CA HIS A 49 -6.94 23.27 -15.26
C HIS A 49 -6.78 21.83 -15.75
N THR A 50 -6.62 21.63 -17.06
CA THR A 50 -6.45 20.29 -17.66
C THR A 50 -5.23 19.57 -17.08
N ILE A 51 -4.12 20.29 -16.88
CA ILE A 51 -2.91 19.72 -16.26
C ILE A 51 -3.16 19.35 -14.79
N HIS A 52 -3.81 20.22 -14.02
CA HIS A 52 -4.17 19.90 -12.63
C HIS A 52 -5.11 18.69 -12.52
N HIS A 53 -6.03 18.52 -13.46
CA HIS A 53 -6.88 17.34 -13.52
C HIS A 53 -6.05 16.07 -13.77
N ALA A 54 -5.20 16.08 -14.79
CA ALA A 54 -4.31 14.94 -15.09
C ALA A 54 -3.38 14.61 -13.91
N GLN A 55 -2.88 15.64 -13.22
CA GLN A 55 -2.08 15.47 -12.01
C GLN A 55 -2.89 14.86 -10.86
N ALA A 56 -4.16 15.24 -10.69
CA ALA A 56 -5.03 14.63 -9.68
C ALA A 56 -5.28 13.14 -9.95
N ASP A 57 -5.41 12.75 -11.22
CA ASP A 57 -5.52 11.35 -11.61
C ASP A 57 -4.21 10.59 -11.33
N ALA A 58 -3.05 11.19 -11.60
CA ALA A 58 -1.77 10.60 -11.24
C ALA A 58 -1.60 10.44 -9.71
N ASP A 59 -1.94 11.48 -8.94
CA ASP A 59 -1.95 11.46 -7.46
C ASP A 59 -2.86 10.33 -6.94
N PHE A 60 -3.99 10.07 -7.61
CA PHE A 60 -4.92 9.01 -7.22
C PHE A 60 -4.42 7.62 -7.62
N TYR A 61 -4.22 7.38 -8.92
CA TYR A 61 -3.95 6.03 -9.44
C TYR A 61 -2.52 5.56 -9.19
N LEU A 62 -1.52 6.43 -9.31
CA LEU A 62 -0.12 6.03 -9.23
C LEU A 62 0.42 6.05 -7.80
N LEU A 63 -0.15 6.89 -6.94
CA LEU A 63 0.30 7.06 -5.57
C LEU A 63 -0.71 6.54 -4.54
N SER A 64 -1.97 7.01 -4.55
CA SER A 64 -2.93 6.67 -3.50
C SER A 64 -3.31 5.19 -3.52
N GLU A 65 -3.81 4.70 -4.65
CA GLU A 65 -4.31 3.31 -4.76
C GLU A 65 -3.18 2.29 -4.59
N THR A 66 -2.06 2.51 -5.28
CA THR A 66 -0.89 1.63 -5.17
C THR A 66 -0.33 1.60 -3.74
N THR A 67 -0.25 2.74 -3.04
CA THR A 67 0.18 2.76 -1.64
C THR A 67 -0.78 1.96 -0.75
N LYS A 68 -2.10 2.06 -0.98
CA LYS A 68 -3.09 1.26 -0.26
C LYS A 68 -2.86 -0.24 -0.50
N ASP A 69 -2.63 -0.65 -1.74
CA ASP A 69 -2.34 -2.04 -2.08
C ASP A 69 -1.11 -2.57 -1.35
N TYR A 70 -0.04 -1.76 -1.26
CA TYR A 70 1.14 -2.12 -0.48
C TYR A 70 0.87 -2.22 1.03
N ILE A 71 0.04 -1.34 1.58
CA ILE A 71 -0.39 -1.42 2.99
C ILE A 71 -1.15 -2.74 3.22
N HIS A 72 -2.10 -3.08 2.35
CA HIS A 72 -2.83 -4.35 2.44
C HIS A 72 -1.91 -5.56 2.32
N LEU A 73 -0.95 -5.53 1.38
CA LEU A 73 0.03 -6.59 1.20
C LEU A 73 0.90 -6.79 2.44
N ILE A 74 1.38 -5.71 3.06
CA ILE A 74 2.13 -5.77 4.33
C ILE A 74 1.24 -6.34 5.45
N GLY A 75 -0.05 -5.98 5.46
CA GLY A 75 -1.05 -6.56 6.36
C GLY A 75 -1.15 -8.08 6.21
N ALA A 76 -1.28 -8.57 4.98
CA ALA A 76 -1.35 -10.01 4.70
C ALA A 76 -0.05 -10.75 5.12
N VAL A 77 1.12 -10.14 4.90
CA VAL A 77 2.40 -10.70 5.37
C VAL A 77 2.39 -10.82 6.90
N LYS A 78 1.93 -9.78 7.62
CA LYS A 78 1.81 -9.82 9.08
C LYS A 78 0.89 -10.95 9.55
N ASP A 79 -0.25 -11.16 8.88
CA ASP A 79 -1.19 -12.23 9.22
C ASP A 79 -0.55 -13.62 9.04
N VAL A 80 0.22 -13.82 7.97
CA VAL A 80 0.98 -15.07 7.76
C VAL A 80 2.00 -15.33 8.86
N PHE A 81 2.72 -14.29 9.32
CA PHE A 81 3.62 -14.42 10.47
C PHE A 81 2.86 -14.74 11.76
N HIS A 82 1.66 -14.19 11.93
CA HIS A 82 0.82 -14.49 13.08
C HIS A 82 0.35 -15.97 13.08
N GLU A 83 -0.03 -16.52 11.93
CA GLU A 83 -0.33 -17.95 11.78
C GLU A 83 0.87 -18.83 12.10
N ARG A 84 2.09 -18.44 11.68
CA ARG A 84 3.32 -19.15 12.08
C ARG A 84 3.50 -19.18 13.61
N VAL A 85 3.22 -18.08 14.30
CA VAL A 85 3.30 -18.02 15.77
C VAL A 85 2.27 -18.95 16.42
N LYS A 86 1.03 -19.01 15.90
CA LYS A 86 0.01 -19.94 16.40
C LYS A 86 0.46 -21.39 16.26
N LEU A 87 0.97 -21.78 15.09
CA LEU A 87 1.46 -23.14 14.85
C LEU A 87 2.64 -23.49 15.77
N PHE A 88 3.55 -22.54 16.01
CA PHE A 88 4.62 -22.71 17.00
C PHE A 88 4.06 -22.97 18.40
N GLN A 89 3.08 -22.19 18.85
CA GLN A 89 2.45 -22.38 20.16
C GLN A 89 1.74 -23.74 20.27
N THR A 90 1.06 -24.19 19.21
CA THR A 90 0.45 -25.52 19.14
C THR A 90 1.48 -26.62 19.30
N TRP A 91 2.61 -26.51 18.59
CA TRP A 91 3.72 -27.47 18.71
C TRP A 91 4.33 -27.48 20.12
N GLN A 92 4.62 -26.32 20.69
CA GLN A 92 5.15 -26.20 22.06
C GLN A 92 4.19 -26.76 23.10
N HIS A 93 2.89 -26.51 22.94
CA HIS A 93 1.87 -27.10 23.80
C HIS A 93 1.85 -28.63 23.70
N ALA A 94 1.94 -29.19 22.48
CA ALA A 94 2.01 -30.63 22.27
C ALA A 94 3.24 -31.24 22.94
N GLN A 95 4.41 -30.59 22.84
CA GLN A 95 5.62 -31.04 23.53
C GLN A 95 5.47 -31.04 25.05
N ALA A 96 4.92 -29.98 25.62
CA ALA A 96 4.69 -29.88 27.06
C ALA A 96 3.71 -30.97 27.56
N MET A 97 2.67 -31.27 26.78
CA MET A 97 1.72 -32.34 27.10
C MET A 97 2.37 -33.73 26.99
N LEU A 98 3.16 -33.99 25.95
CA LEU A 98 3.92 -35.23 25.81
C LEU A 98 4.85 -35.46 27.02
N ALA A 99 5.56 -34.42 27.46
CA ALA A 99 6.42 -34.51 28.64
C ALA A 99 5.63 -34.93 29.89
N LYS A 100 4.45 -34.33 30.13
CA LYS A 100 3.56 -34.71 31.24
C LYS A 100 3.07 -36.16 31.12
N LYS A 101 2.73 -36.62 29.92
CA LYS A 101 2.29 -38.02 29.69
C LYS A 101 3.41 -39.02 29.95
N ARG A 102 4.64 -38.71 29.53
CA ARG A 102 5.83 -39.51 29.84
C ARG A 102 6.12 -39.58 31.35
N GLU A 103 6.00 -38.46 32.06
CA GLU A 103 6.14 -38.42 33.52
C GLU A 103 5.07 -39.25 34.23
N ALA A 104 3.80 -39.17 33.78
CA ALA A 104 2.70 -39.96 34.32
C ALA A 104 2.92 -41.47 34.12
N LYS A 105 3.40 -41.87 32.94
CA LYS A 105 3.79 -43.26 32.65
C LYS A 105 4.88 -43.74 33.61
N ALA A 106 5.98 -42.99 33.74
CA ALA A 106 7.08 -43.34 34.64
C ALA A 106 6.61 -43.49 36.10
N LYS A 107 5.72 -42.62 36.57
CA LYS A 107 5.11 -42.73 37.91
C LYS A 107 4.22 -43.96 38.07
N ALA A 108 3.49 -44.37 37.02
CA ALA A 108 2.65 -45.57 37.05
C ALA A 108 3.51 -46.85 37.08
N GLU A 109 4.61 -46.88 36.33
CA GLU A 109 5.59 -47.97 36.31
C GLU A 109 6.23 -48.16 37.69
N LEU A 110 6.71 -47.07 38.30
CA LEU A 110 7.29 -47.10 39.65
C LEU A 110 6.29 -47.56 40.73
N ALA A 111 5.01 -47.31 40.53
CA ALA A 111 3.94 -47.72 41.44
C ALA A 111 3.42 -49.15 41.19
N GLY A 112 3.94 -49.88 40.18
CA GLY A 112 3.52 -51.24 39.85
C GLY A 112 2.09 -51.37 39.33
N ARG A 113 1.47 -50.29 38.85
CA ARG A 113 0.07 -50.27 38.38
C ARG A 113 -0.01 -50.57 36.89
N MET A 114 0.14 -51.85 36.53
CA MET A 114 0.28 -52.33 35.15
C MET A 114 -0.88 -51.92 34.21
N ASP A 115 -2.11 -51.87 34.72
CA ASP A 115 -3.30 -51.39 34.02
C ASP A 115 -3.16 -49.92 33.58
N LYS A 116 -2.64 -49.07 34.47
CA LYS A 116 -2.39 -47.64 34.20
C LYS A 116 -1.18 -47.41 33.31
N VAL A 117 -0.20 -48.30 33.35
CA VAL A 117 0.99 -48.24 32.48
C VAL A 117 0.59 -48.41 31.02
N GLN A 118 -0.26 -49.39 30.72
CA GLN A 118 -0.70 -49.66 29.35
C GLN A 118 -1.48 -48.48 28.76
N GLN A 119 -2.43 -47.93 29.53
CA GLN A 119 -3.16 -46.72 29.13
C GLN A 119 -2.22 -45.52 28.92
N ALA A 120 -1.30 -45.26 29.87
CA ALA A 120 -0.37 -44.14 29.75
C ALA A 120 0.58 -44.30 28.55
N GLN A 121 0.91 -45.54 28.16
CA GLN A 121 1.73 -45.81 26.98
C GLN A 121 1.01 -45.47 25.68
N GLU A 122 -0.28 -45.80 25.56
CA GLU A 122 -1.11 -45.40 24.41
C GLU A 122 -1.23 -43.88 24.29
N GLU A 123 -1.46 -43.19 25.42
CA GLU A 123 -1.50 -41.72 25.44
C GLU A 123 -0.16 -41.11 25.02
N VAL A 124 0.98 -41.67 25.46
CA VAL A 124 2.31 -41.20 25.03
C VAL A 124 2.45 -41.31 23.51
N ALA A 125 2.09 -42.46 22.92
CA ALA A 125 2.18 -42.66 21.48
C ALA A 125 1.29 -41.68 20.69
N GLU A 126 0.07 -41.40 21.19
CA GLU A 126 -0.82 -40.41 20.57
C GLU A 126 -0.20 -39.00 20.57
N TRP A 127 0.36 -38.57 21.72
CA TRP A 127 0.97 -37.25 21.84
C TRP A 127 2.30 -37.14 21.10
N GLU A 128 3.06 -38.23 20.93
CA GLU A 128 4.23 -38.29 20.05
C GLU A 128 3.84 -37.98 18.60
N GLY A 129 2.81 -38.67 18.08
CA GLY A 129 2.30 -38.39 16.73
C GLY A 129 1.70 -36.99 16.59
N LYS A 130 1.20 -36.37 17.67
CA LYS A 130 0.75 -34.97 17.65
C LYS A 130 1.91 -33.98 17.63
N VAL A 131 2.99 -34.24 18.37
CA VAL A 131 4.21 -33.44 18.34
C VAL A 131 4.83 -33.47 16.95
N GLU A 132 4.96 -34.66 16.35
CA GLU A 132 5.52 -34.84 15.01
C GLU A 132 4.73 -34.02 13.97
N ARG A 133 3.41 -34.23 13.88
CA ARG A 133 2.55 -33.51 12.91
C ARG A 133 2.59 -31.98 13.08
N SER A 134 2.53 -31.50 14.33
CA SER A 134 2.57 -30.06 14.60
C SER A 134 3.94 -29.44 14.33
N GLN A 135 5.03 -30.20 14.54
CA GLN A 135 6.37 -29.79 14.16
C GLN A 135 6.49 -29.65 12.65
N GLU A 136 6.08 -30.68 11.90
CA GLU A 136 6.14 -30.69 10.43
C GLU A 136 5.37 -29.51 9.84
N GLU A 137 4.17 -29.22 10.38
CA GLU A 137 3.36 -28.10 9.93
C GLU A 137 4.05 -26.75 10.19
N PHE A 138 4.59 -26.55 11.40
CA PHE A 138 5.34 -25.34 11.75
C PHE A 138 6.59 -25.15 10.89
N GLU A 139 7.33 -26.23 10.62
CA GLU A 139 8.52 -26.17 9.78
C GLU A 139 8.16 -25.90 8.31
N ARG A 140 7.09 -26.52 7.81
CA ARG A 140 6.59 -26.31 6.45
C ARG A 140 6.22 -24.86 6.21
N ILE A 141 5.41 -24.26 7.10
CA ILE A 141 5.06 -22.83 6.97
C ILE A 141 6.29 -21.93 7.13
N SER A 142 7.21 -22.26 8.03
CA SER A 142 8.45 -21.49 8.24
C SER A 142 9.32 -21.46 6.99
N ARG A 143 9.48 -22.61 6.31
CA ARG A 143 10.22 -22.71 5.04
C ARG A 143 9.54 -21.94 3.93
N ALA A 144 8.21 -22.04 3.82
CA ALA A 144 7.43 -21.30 2.84
C ALA A 144 7.58 -19.78 3.04
N ILE A 145 7.38 -19.29 4.28
CA ILE A 145 7.53 -17.88 4.63
C ILE A 145 8.93 -17.38 4.27
N LYS A 146 9.98 -18.13 4.63
CA LYS A 146 11.35 -17.71 4.34
C LYS A 146 11.58 -17.52 2.83
N LYS A 147 11.15 -18.50 2.02
CA LYS A 147 11.27 -18.43 0.56
C LYS A 147 10.50 -17.25 -0.03
N GLU A 148 9.25 -17.04 0.40
CA GLU A 148 8.42 -15.94 -0.09
C GLU A 148 8.98 -14.57 0.33
N MET A 149 9.54 -14.45 1.54
CA MET A 149 10.16 -13.20 2.00
C MET A 149 11.42 -12.84 1.21
N GLU A 150 12.27 -13.82 0.87
CA GLU A 150 13.43 -13.60 0.01
C GLU A 150 13.00 -13.08 -1.38
N GLN A 151 11.90 -13.59 -1.93
CA GLN A 151 11.35 -13.09 -3.20
C GLN A 151 10.69 -11.71 -3.06
N PHE A 152 9.99 -11.49 -1.95
CA PHE A 152 9.33 -10.22 -1.64
C PHE A 152 10.33 -9.07 -1.61
N GLU A 153 11.46 -9.25 -0.93
CA GLU A 153 12.51 -8.21 -0.82
C GLU A 153 13.08 -7.81 -2.18
N VAL A 154 13.28 -8.77 -3.09
CA VAL A 154 13.86 -8.49 -4.41
C VAL A 154 12.85 -7.82 -5.34
N VAL A 155 11.62 -8.34 -5.38
CA VAL A 155 10.62 -7.93 -6.37
C VAL A 155 9.83 -6.72 -5.86
N ARG A 156 9.25 -6.80 -4.67
CA ARG A 156 8.27 -5.81 -4.20
C ARG A 156 8.90 -4.49 -3.80
N VAL A 157 10.12 -4.50 -3.28
CA VAL A 157 10.88 -3.27 -2.98
C VAL A 157 11.23 -2.52 -4.27
N LYS A 158 11.65 -3.26 -5.31
CA LYS A 158 11.93 -2.69 -6.62
C LYS A 158 10.66 -2.11 -7.25
N ASP A 159 9.58 -2.88 -7.28
CA ASP A 159 8.29 -2.43 -7.82
C ASP A 159 7.80 -1.14 -7.13
N PHE A 160 7.94 -1.07 -5.80
CA PHE A 160 7.54 0.13 -5.03
C PHE A 160 8.41 1.33 -5.39
N LYS A 161 9.72 1.14 -5.54
CA LYS A 161 10.63 2.20 -5.99
C LYS A 161 10.27 2.69 -7.39
N ASP A 162 10.06 1.78 -8.33
CA ASP A 162 9.73 2.11 -9.73
C ASP A 162 8.39 2.85 -9.82
N MET A 163 7.42 2.49 -8.99
CA MET A 163 6.15 3.20 -8.82
C MET A 163 6.34 4.65 -8.34
N ILE A 164 7.16 4.87 -7.30
CA ILE A 164 7.44 6.22 -6.79
C ILE A 164 8.15 7.06 -7.86
N ILE A 165 9.12 6.47 -8.58
CA ILE A 165 9.82 7.16 -9.67
C ILE A 165 8.81 7.60 -10.75
N LYS A 166 7.94 6.68 -11.20
CA LYS A 166 6.91 6.99 -12.20
C LYS A 166 5.98 8.11 -11.76
N TYR A 167 5.58 8.11 -10.49
CA TYR A 167 4.77 9.20 -9.93
C TYR A 167 5.53 10.54 -9.95
N LEU A 168 6.79 10.55 -9.53
CA LEU A 168 7.62 11.76 -9.55
C LEU A 168 7.86 12.30 -10.96
N GLU A 169 8.03 11.43 -11.95
CA GLU A 169 8.15 11.81 -13.36
C GLU A 169 6.86 12.45 -13.89
N ALA A 170 5.70 11.87 -13.57
CA ALA A 170 4.39 12.44 -13.92
C ALA A 170 4.18 13.82 -13.26
N LEU A 171 4.54 13.94 -11.98
CA LEU A 171 4.50 15.20 -11.24
C LEU A 171 5.40 16.26 -11.88
N MET A 172 6.66 15.92 -12.16
CA MET A 172 7.63 16.82 -12.79
C MET A 172 7.14 17.29 -14.17
N THR A 173 6.64 16.36 -14.99
CA THR A 173 6.09 16.67 -16.31
C THR A 173 4.93 17.66 -16.21
N SER A 174 4.03 17.45 -15.24
CA SER A 174 2.89 18.35 -15.01
C SER A 174 3.36 19.76 -14.65
N GLN A 175 4.36 19.88 -13.75
CA GLN A 175 4.92 21.17 -13.37
C GLN A 175 5.61 21.89 -14.54
N GLN A 176 6.40 21.16 -15.34
CA GLN A 176 7.04 21.72 -16.53
C GLN A 176 6.02 22.25 -17.55
N GLN A 177 4.90 21.54 -17.73
CA GLN A 177 3.81 22.01 -18.60
C GLN A 177 3.17 23.29 -18.06
N ILE A 178 2.90 23.37 -16.75
CA ILE A 178 2.36 24.58 -16.11
C ILE A 178 3.31 25.76 -16.32
N THR A 179 4.61 25.59 -16.06
CA THR A 179 5.62 26.63 -16.30
C THR A 179 5.56 27.13 -17.74
N LYS A 180 5.55 26.23 -18.73
CA LYS A 180 5.51 26.58 -20.15
C LYS A 180 4.24 27.34 -20.54
N VAL A 181 3.09 26.96 -19.98
CA VAL A 181 1.82 27.67 -20.18
C VAL A 181 1.95 29.12 -19.73
N TRP A 182 2.45 29.35 -18.51
CA TRP A 182 2.58 30.70 -17.97
C TRP A 182 3.69 31.52 -18.63
N GLU A 183 4.80 30.91 -19.01
CA GLU A 183 5.85 31.57 -19.80
C GLU A 183 5.32 32.10 -21.14
N THR A 184 4.38 31.38 -21.75
CA THR A 184 3.72 31.82 -23.00
C THR A 184 2.79 33.00 -22.77
N PHE A 185 2.14 33.08 -21.60
CA PHE A 185 1.20 34.15 -21.25
C PHE A 185 1.88 35.46 -20.80
N ILE A 186 3.00 35.37 -20.07
CA ILE A 186 3.70 36.54 -19.48
C ILE A 186 3.92 37.71 -20.46
N PRO A 187 4.39 37.50 -21.72
CA PRO A 187 4.59 38.59 -22.67
C PRO A 187 3.32 39.37 -22.98
N GLU A 188 2.17 38.69 -23.04
CA GLU A 188 0.89 39.30 -23.38
C GLU A 188 0.30 40.06 -22.20
N ALA A 189 0.54 39.60 -20.97
CA ALA A 189 0.26 40.38 -19.77
C ALA A 189 1.08 41.68 -19.71
N LYS A 190 2.36 41.63 -20.10
CA LYS A 190 3.25 42.81 -20.14
C LYS A 190 2.91 43.80 -21.26
N ALA A 191 2.18 43.38 -22.29
CA ALA A 191 1.79 44.26 -23.38
C ALA A 191 0.64 45.23 -23.01
N ILE A 192 0.03 45.05 -21.84
CA ILE A 192 -1.07 45.89 -21.32
C ILE A 192 -0.55 47.00 -20.41
N SER A 193 0.62 46.82 -19.78
CA SER A 193 1.27 47.79 -18.88
C SER A 193 2.00 48.87 -19.66
#